data_AF-A0A4P5NLK1-F1
#
_entry.id   AF-A0A4P5NLK1-F1
#
_cell.length_a   1.000
_cell.length_b   1.000
_cell.length_c   1.000
_cell.angle_alpha   90.00
_cell.angle_beta   90.00
_cell.angle_gamma   90.00
#
_symmetry.space_group_name_H-M   'P 1'
#
loop_
_entity.id
_entity.type
_entity.pdbx_description
1 polymer ?
#
loop_
_entity_poly.entity_id
_entity_poly.type
_entity_poly.pdbx_seq_one_letter_code
_entity_poly.pdbx_strand_id
1 'polypeptide(L)'
;MNIFPKTFKRQNREIFIYYIVIILISPTMAMAADRYPPDVTTFLHDAEICQYLGGEWDSTLPDDRKKDLTEEIGSRCDTIYEKQKSLRNKYSHDKNILSIINVYDFGN
;
A
#
# COMPACT_ATOMS: atom_id res chain seq x y z
N MET A 1 4.23 -37.42 -49.26
CA MET A 1 3.45 -38.00 -48.15
C MET A 1 3.86 -37.30 -46.86
N ASN A 2 2.96 -36.54 -46.23
CA ASN A 2 2.85 -36.38 -44.79
C ASN A 2 1.53 -35.66 -44.47
N ILE A 3 0.74 -36.34 -43.65
CA ILE A 3 -0.67 -36.14 -43.35
C ILE A 3 -0.73 -35.47 -41.97
N PHE A 4 -1.10 -34.19 -41.90
CA PHE A 4 -1.57 -33.55 -40.67
C PHE A 4 -2.56 -32.41 -41.05
N PRO A 5 -3.80 -32.40 -40.51
CA PRO A 5 -4.84 -31.51 -41.02
C PRO A 5 -4.64 -30.06 -40.54
N LYS A 6 -4.65 -29.11 -41.49
CA LYS A 6 -4.49 -27.65 -41.27
C LYS A 6 -5.68 -26.97 -40.56
N THR A 7 -6.70 -27.72 -40.13
CA THR A 7 -7.97 -27.18 -39.64
C THR A 7 -8.00 -26.88 -38.14
N PHE A 8 -7.09 -27.45 -37.34
CA PHE A 8 -7.07 -27.25 -35.88
C PHE A 8 -6.57 -25.85 -35.43
N LYS A 9 -5.88 -25.09 -36.30
CA LYS A 9 -5.24 -23.82 -35.93
C LYS A 9 -6.12 -22.57 -36.12
N ARG A 10 -7.21 -22.66 -36.90
CA ARG A 10 -8.03 -21.48 -37.31
C ARG A 10 -9.21 -21.19 -36.37
N GLN A 11 -9.80 -22.21 -35.74
CA GLN A 11 -10.95 -22.07 -34.82
C GLN A 11 -10.58 -21.33 -33.52
N ASN A 12 -9.33 -21.49 -33.06
CA ASN A 12 -8.86 -20.98 -31.76
C ASN A 12 -8.54 -19.49 -31.75
N ARG A 13 -8.31 -18.86 -32.91
CA ARG A 13 -7.92 -17.43 -32.99
C ARG A 13 -9.09 -16.51 -32.67
N GLU A 14 -10.27 -16.83 -33.19
CA GLU A 14 -11.48 -16.02 -32.99
C GLU A 14 -12.00 -16.16 -31.54
N ILE A 15 -11.89 -17.36 -30.95
CA ILE A 15 -12.20 -17.61 -29.54
C ILE A 15 -11.22 -16.85 -28.63
N PHE A 16 -9.94 -16.81 -28.98
CA PHE A 16 -8.93 -16.08 -28.22
C PHE A 16 -9.17 -14.56 -28.25
N ILE A 17 -9.55 -14.02 -29.41
CA ILE A 17 -9.94 -12.61 -29.56
C ILE A 17 -11.19 -12.33 -28.71
N TYR A 18 -12.19 -13.22 -28.74
CA TYR A 18 -13.41 -13.06 -27.94
C TYR A 18 -13.14 -13.04 -26.44
N TYR A 19 -12.25 -13.92 -25.94
CA TYR A 19 -11.81 -13.92 -24.55
C TYR A 19 -11.07 -12.63 -24.15
N ILE A 20 -10.24 -12.08 -25.04
CA ILE A 20 -9.55 -10.79 -24.81
C ILE A 20 -10.56 -9.65 -24.71
N VAL A 21 -11.56 -9.62 -25.61
CA VAL A 21 -12.59 -8.57 -25.62
C VAL A 21 -13.44 -8.60 -24.35
N ILE A 22 -13.78 -9.78 -23.84
CA ILE A 22 -14.55 -9.92 -22.58
C ILE A 22 -13.78 -9.39 -21.36
N ILE A 23 -12.46 -9.66 -21.28
CA ILE A 23 -11.62 -9.20 -20.16
C ILE A 23 -11.48 -7.67 -20.16
N LEU A 24 -11.48 -7.03 -21.32
CA LEU A 24 -11.31 -5.57 -21.46
C LEU A 24 -12.60 -4.77 -21.19
N ILE A 25 -13.78 -5.41 -21.26
CA ILE A 25 -15.07 -4.73 -21.09
C ILE A 25 -15.55 -4.78 -19.64
N SER A 26 -14.98 -5.63 -18.77
CA SER A 26 -15.34 -5.65 -17.35
C SER A 26 -14.96 -4.33 -16.66
N PRO A 27 -15.91 -3.49 -16.22
CA PRO A 27 -15.59 -2.34 -15.41
C PRO A 27 -15.18 -2.83 -14.02
N THR A 28 -13.89 -2.78 -13.71
CA THR A 28 -13.39 -3.05 -12.36
C THR A 28 -13.73 -1.85 -11.47
N MET A 29 -14.94 -1.82 -10.92
CA MET A 29 -15.25 -0.91 -9.82
C MET A 29 -14.67 -1.50 -8.54
N ALA A 30 -13.36 -1.36 -8.36
CA ALA A 30 -12.70 -1.59 -7.09
C ALA A 30 -12.91 -0.35 -6.21
N MET A 31 -14.05 -0.28 -5.52
CA MET A 31 -14.21 0.66 -4.42
C MET A 31 -13.40 0.13 -3.25
N ALA A 32 -12.21 0.68 -3.04
CA ALA A 32 -11.50 0.51 -1.78
C ALA A 32 -12.32 1.25 -0.71
N ALA A 33 -13.30 0.56 -0.12
CA ALA A 33 -13.85 1.02 1.15
C ALA A 33 -12.69 0.99 2.13
N ASP A 34 -12.27 2.15 2.64
CA ASP A 34 -11.27 2.21 3.69
C ASP A 34 -11.72 1.29 4.82
N ARG A 35 -10.89 0.29 5.13
CA ARG A 35 -11.22 -0.71 6.16
C ARG A 35 -11.30 -0.09 7.56
N TYR A 36 -10.76 1.11 7.72
CA TYR A 36 -10.61 1.80 8.99
C TYR A 36 -11.22 3.20 8.94
N PRO A 37 -11.51 3.80 10.10
CA PRO A 37 -11.87 5.21 10.18
C PRO A 37 -10.82 6.11 9.51
N PRO A 38 -11.21 7.26 8.91
CA PRO A 38 -10.29 8.09 8.11
C PRO A 38 -9.03 8.56 8.85
N ASP A 39 -9.14 8.84 10.14
CA ASP A 39 -8.02 9.23 11.00
C ASP A 39 -7.05 8.07 11.26
N VAL A 40 -7.58 6.84 11.41
CA VAL A 40 -6.77 5.62 11.50
C VAL A 40 -6.09 5.35 10.16
N THR A 41 -6.81 5.43 9.03
CA THR A 41 -6.24 5.25 7.69
C THR A 41 -5.09 6.23 7.42
N THR A 42 -5.29 7.51 7.74
CA THR A 42 -4.27 8.54 7.57
C THR A 42 -3.05 8.26 8.45
N PHE A 43 -3.26 7.86 9.71
CA PHE A 43 -2.17 7.47 10.60
C PHE A 43 -1.38 6.27 10.07
N LEU A 44 -2.05 5.22 9.57
CA LEU A 44 -1.37 4.04 9.05
C LEU A 44 -0.50 4.38 7.84
N HIS A 45 -1.03 5.20 6.93
CA HIS A 45 -0.26 5.68 5.78
C HIS A 45 0.98 6.48 6.21
N ASP A 46 0.83 7.44 7.14
CA ASP A 46 1.98 8.22 7.64
C ASP A 46 2.97 7.32 8.39
N ALA A 47 2.49 6.35 9.17
CA ALA A 47 3.30 5.40 9.92
C ALA A 47 4.15 4.51 9.00
N GLU A 48 3.58 4.00 7.90
CA GLU A 48 4.30 3.22 6.89
C GLU A 48 5.44 4.04 6.28
N ILE A 49 5.17 5.30 5.91
CA ILE A 49 6.19 6.22 5.39
C ILE A 49 7.29 6.43 6.42
N CYS A 50 6.95 6.70 7.67
CA CYS A 50 7.95 6.93 8.72
C CYS A 50 8.82 5.71 8.99
N GLN A 51 8.24 4.51 8.97
CA GLN A 51 9.01 3.27 9.13
C GLN A 51 9.92 3.00 7.93
N TYR A 52 9.44 3.28 6.72
CA TYR A 52 10.23 3.20 5.50
C TYR A 52 11.44 4.15 5.55
N LEU A 53 11.21 5.44 5.82
CA LEU A 53 12.27 6.46 5.91
C LEU A 53 13.24 6.19 7.07
N GLY A 54 12.75 5.72 8.21
CA GLY A 54 13.58 5.32 9.34
C GLY A 54 14.50 4.14 9.02
N GLY A 55 14.06 3.24 8.14
CA GLY A 55 14.88 2.13 7.62
C GLY A 55 15.94 2.58 6.60
N GLU A 56 15.73 3.69 5.90
CA GLU A 56 16.75 4.28 5.02
C GLU A 56 17.85 5.01 5.79
N TRP A 57 17.59 5.44 7.02
CA TRP A 57 18.54 6.26 7.79
C TRP A 57 19.80 5.46 8.15
N ASP A 58 20.93 5.87 7.57
CA ASP A 58 22.25 5.34 7.92
C ASP A 58 23.26 6.49 8.15
N SER A 59 24.04 6.33 9.22
CA SER A 59 25.21 7.17 9.54
C SER A 59 26.20 7.33 8.39
N THR A 60 26.29 6.34 7.48
CA THR A 60 27.20 6.36 6.32
C THR A 60 26.66 7.14 5.12
N LEU A 61 25.40 7.59 5.16
CA LEU A 61 24.81 8.33 4.06
C LEU A 61 25.57 9.64 3.76
N PRO A 62 25.67 10.04 2.48
CA PRO A 62 26.14 11.37 2.10
C PRO A 62 25.27 12.48 2.73
N ASP A 63 25.87 13.62 3.02
CA ASP A 63 25.20 14.73 3.71
C ASP A 63 23.97 15.25 2.96
N ASP A 64 24.01 15.29 1.62
CA ASP A 64 22.87 15.70 0.80
C ASP A 64 21.67 14.76 1.02
N ARG A 65 21.90 13.44 1.10
CA ARG A 65 20.84 12.45 1.36
C ARG A 65 20.32 12.50 2.77
N LYS A 66 21.19 12.76 3.76
CA LYS A 66 20.75 12.99 5.14
C LYS A 66 19.83 14.20 5.24
N LYS A 67 20.15 15.28 4.52
CA LYS A 67 19.35 16.50 4.49
C LYS A 67 17.96 16.23 3.87
N ASP A 68 17.91 15.57 2.71
CA ASP A 68 16.65 15.21 2.05
C ASP A 68 15.78 14.34 2.97
N LEU A 69 16.36 13.28 3.55
CA LEU A 69 15.64 12.42 4.50
C LEU A 69 15.15 13.17 5.73
N THR A 70 15.95 14.10 6.28
CA THR A 70 15.54 14.91 7.43
C THR A 70 14.33 15.78 7.11
N GLU A 71 14.26 16.36 5.91
CA GLU A 71 13.10 17.15 5.46
C GLU A 71 11.86 16.27 5.26
N GLU A 72 12.03 15.11 4.60
CA GLU A 72 10.94 14.16 4.36
C GLU A 72 10.38 13.60 5.69
N ILE A 73 11.25 13.21 6.62
CA ILE A 73 10.90 12.77 7.97
C ILE A 73 10.21 13.92 8.73
N GLY A 74 10.79 15.11 8.74
CA GLY A 74 10.26 16.26 9.48
C GLY A 74 8.81 16.61 9.09
N SER A 75 8.50 16.54 7.80
CA SER A 75 7.18 16.91 7.30
C SER A 75 6.04 15.98 7.76
N ARG A 76 6.32 14.70 8.01
CA ARG A 76 5.30 13.65 8.25
C ARG A 76 5.42 12.95 9.60
N CYS A 77 6.64 12.79 10.09
CA CYS A 77 6.97 11.93 11.22
C CYS A 77 7.15 12.67 12.55
N ASP A 78 7.38 13.99 12.53
CA ASP A 78 7.60 14.78 13.76
C ASP A 78 6.46 14.67 14.77
N THR A 79 5.23 14.49 14.29
CA THR A 79 4.02 14.39 15.14
C THR A 79 3.44 12.98 15.21
N ILE A 80 4.12 11.98 14.64
CA ILE A 80 3.54 10.63 14.49
C ILE A 80 3.26 9.96 15.84
N TYR A 81 4.12 10.20 16.83
CA TYR A 81 3.95 9.70 18.20
C TYR A 81 2.70 10.29 18.86
N GLU A 82 2.50 11.61 18.79
CA GLU A 82 1.32 12.27 19.38
C GLU A 82 0.03 11.88 18.65
N LYS A 83 0.08 11.69 17.32
CA LYS A 83 -1.03 11.11 16.55
C LYS A 83 -1.37 9.70 17.05
N GLN A 84 -0.36 8.84 17.23
CA GLN A 84 -0.56 7.47 17.72
C GLN A 84 -1.20 7.46 19.11
N LYS A 85 -0.69 8.29 20.03
CA LYS A 85 -1.21 8.45 21.39
C LYS A 85 -2.66 8.95 21.40
N SER A 86 -2.97 9.96 20.57
CA SER A 86 -4.32 10.49 20.42
C SER A 86 -5.30 9.40 19.95
N LEU A 87 -4.91 8.60 18.95
CA LEU A 87 -5.73 7.50 18.44
C LEU A 87 -5.89 6.37 19.46
N ARG A 88 -4.83 6.01 20.21
CA ARG A 88 -4.91 5.04 21.32
C ARG A 88 -5.94 5.48 22.38
N ASN A 89 -5.99 6.76 22.70
CA ASN A 89 -6.99 7.30 23.63
C ASN A 89 -8.40 7.27 23.04
N LYS A 90 -8.56 7.74 21.79
CA LYS A 90 -9.84 7.81 21.08
C LYS A 90 -10.48 6.42 20.91
N TYR A 91 -9.68 5.41 20.59
CA TYR A 91 -10.12 4.03 20.35
C TYR A 91 -9.81 3.09 21.52
N SER A 92 -9.66 3.62 22.74
CA SER A 92 -9.25 2.87 23.93
C SER A 92 -10.11 1.64 24.28
N HIS A 93 -11.36 1.59 23.81
CA HIS A 93 -12.27 0.45 24.00
C HIS A 93 -12.41 -0.46 22.76
N ASP A 94 -11.82 -0.07 21.62
CA ASP A 94 -11.84 -0.86 20.39
C ASP A 94 -10.53 -1.66 20.27
N LYS A 95 -10.58 -2.91 20.71
CA LYS A 95 -9.41 -3.82 20.67
C LYS A 95 -8.90 -4.09 19.25
N ASN A 96 -9.77 -4.02 18.23
CA ASN A 96 -9.37 -4.27 16.85
C ASN A 96 -8.61 -3.08 16.28
N ILE A 97 -9.07 -1.86 16.54
CA ILE A 97 -8.36 -0.66 16.09
C ILE A 97 -7.07 -0.48 16.89
N LEU A 98 -7.07 -0.74 18.20
CA LEU A 98 -5.86 -0.67 19.02
C LEU A 98 -4.79 -1.65 18.56
N SER A 99 -5.14 -2.90 18.22
CA SER A 99 -4.15 -3.87 17.77
C SER A 99 -3.44 -3.42 16.50
N ILE A 100 -4.17 -2.76 15.59
CA ILE A 100 -3.63 -2.18 14.35
C ILE A 100 -2.76 -0.95 14.61
N ILE A 101 -3.21 -0.01 15.44
CA ILE A 101 -2.42 1.18 15.81
C ILE A 101 -1.12 0.78 16.51
N ASN A 102 -1.15 -0.28 17.31
CA ASN A 102 -0.01 -0.74 18.13
C ASN A 102 1.02 -1.60 17.37
N VAL A 103 0.79 -1.90 16.08
CA VAL A 103 1.82 -2.54 15.23
C VAL A 103 3.06 -1.67 15.13
N TYR A 104 2.89 -0.35 15.14
CA TYR A 104 3.98 0.62 15.10
C TYR A 104 4.45 0.99 16.50
N ASP A 105 5.75 1.17 16.66
CA ASP A 105 6.37 1.60 17.91
C ASP A 105 7.21 2.88 17.67
N PHE A 106 6.55 4.04 17.74
CA PHE A 106 7.19 5.35 17.57
C PHE A 106 7.56 6.00 18.91
N GLY A 107 7.39 5.30 20.03
CA GLY A 107 7.64 5.86 21.35
C GLY A 107 7.01 5.02 22.44
N ASN A 108 7.83 4.20 23.06
CA ASN A 108 7.76 3.92 24.49
C ASN A 108 8.84 4.75 25.20
#